data_AF-A0A9W8EGR2-F1
#
_entry.id   AF-A0A9W8EGR2-F1
#
_cell.length_a   1.000
_cell.length_b   1.000
_cell.length_c   1.000
_cell.angle_alpha   90.00
_cell.angle_beta   90.00
_cell.angle_gamma   90.00
#
_symmetry.space_group_name_H-M   'P 1'
#
loop_
_entity.id
_entity.type
_entity.pdbx_description
1 polymer ?
#
loop_
_entity_poly.entity_id
_entity_poly.type
_entity_poly.pdbx_seq_one_letter_code
_entity_poly.pdbx_strand_id
1 'polypeptide(L)'
;MRLASKSLARLNPGRAVVWHWNACEFSSNTKARGNASTSGQGNQRRLLPGQFLVGPPHPVSNIRAVKFYIPPDETPQERRYREQREDAVQKDHEFWLDNNRRFEQGKEEFERAALGKSGVDELSVYYKQYQEESFGRHLAYNRYVWRRNLAMVVPGVRAWWQEVWRRRKRKGQAVAVFSEQGFFDREDDGAPEMHRRPGTAGQQDAGKLDRRAEKIKSYY
;
A
#
# COMPACT_ATOMS: atom_id res chain seq x y z
N MET A 1 -38.43 63.37 -12.19
CA MET A 1 -38.05 62.53 -11.03
C MET A 1 -39.14 61.50 -10.75
N ARG A 2 -38.96 60.24 -11.18
CA ARG A 2 -39.65 59.05 -10.63
C ARG A 2 -38.69 57.87 -10.77
N LEU A 3 -38.06 57.49 -9.65
CA LEU A 3 -37.18 56.33 -9.56
C LEU A 3 -38.03 55.08 -9.38
N ALA A 4 -37.87 54.11 -10.28
CA ALA A 4 -38.47 52.79 -10.17
C ALA A 4 -37.72 51.97 -9.10
N SER A 5 -38.41 51.64 -8.02
CA SER A 5 -37.91 50.73 -6.97
C SER A 5 -38.05 49.29 -7.47
N LYS A 6 -36.94 48.64 -7.79
CA LYS A 6 -36.90 47.20 -8.09
C LYS A 6 -36.95 46.43 -6.76
N SER A 7 -38.09 45.77 -6.52
CA SER A 7 -38.27 44.80 -5.44
C SER A 7 -37.39 43.57 -5.69
N LEU A 8 -36.37 43.37 -4.85
CA LEU A 8 -35.62 42.12 -4.75
C LEU A 8 -36.47 41.11 -3.98
N ALA A 9 -37.04 40.14 -4.71
CA ALA A 9 -37.63 38.95 -4.11
C ALA A 9 -36.54 38.19 -3.34
N ARG A 10 -36.65 38.17 -2.01
CA ARG A 10 -35.82 37.37 -1.12
C ARG A 10 -36.09 35.90 -1.39
N LEU A 11 -35.08 35.19 -1.90
CA LEU A 11 -35.07 33.73 -1.87
C LEU A 11 -35.03 33.28 -0.40
N ASN A 12 -35.97 32.41 -0.07
CA ASN A 12 -36.28 31.95 1.28
C ASN A 12 -35.26 30.87 1.70
N PRO A 13 -34.38 31.08 2.70
CA PRO A 13 -33.33 30.12 3.08
C PRO A 13 -33.85 29.04 4.05
N GLY A 14 -35.08 28.57 3.86
CA GLY A 14 -35.84 27.88 4.91
C GLY A 14 -36.23 26.43 4.62
N ARG A 15 -35.76 25.79 3.55
CA ARG A 15 -36.07 24.38 3.25
C ARG A 15 -34.86 23.50 3.53
N ALA A 16 -34.55 23.32 4.81
CA ALA A 16 -33.70 22.23 5.25
C ALA A 16 -34.43 20.92 4.89
N VAL A 17 -33.94 20.24 3.86
CA VAL A 17 -34.34 18.87 3.57
C VAL A 17 -33.78 18.02 4.71
N VAL A 18 -34.63 17.65 5.67
CA VAL A 18 -34.26 16.78 6.78
C VAL A 18 -34.14 15.37 6.24
N TRP A 19 -32.94 15.01 5.80
CA TRP A 19 -32.57 13.65 5.48
C TRP A 19 -32.56 12.83 6.77
N HIS A 20 -33.49 11.90 6.90
CA HIS A 20 -33.50 10.96 8.02
C HIS A 20 -32.43 9.90 7.76
N TRP A 21 -31.31 9.99 8.48
CA TRP A 21 -30.23 9.00 8.44
C TRP A 21 -30.32 8.09 9.66
N ASN A 22 -30.43 6.78 9.44
CA ASN A 22 -30.19 5.80 10.50
C ASN A 22 -28.74 5.93 10.96
N ALA A 23 -28.54 6.13 12.27
CA ALA A 23 -27.24 6.04 12.90
C ALA A 23 -26.64 4.66 12.60
N CYS A 24 -25.61 4.62 11.76
CA CYS A 24 -24.82 3.43 11.59
C CYS A 24 -23.87 3.38 12.78
N GLU A 25 -24.29 2.69 13.86
CA GLU A 25 -23.37 2.20 14.86
C GLU A 25 -22.28 1.41 14.15
N PHE A 26 -21.02 1.76 14.44
CA PHE A 26 -19.87 0.96 14.03
C PHE A 26 -19.90 -0.36 14.81
N SER A 27 -20.79 -1.25 14.40
CA SER A 27 -20.89 -2.61 14.88
C SER A 27 -19.82 -3.41 14.16
N SER A 28 -18.80 -3.82 14.92
CA SER A 28 -17.69 -4.65 14.45
C SER A 28 -18.09 -6.10 14.16
N ASN A 29 -19.36 -6.39 13.89
CA ASN A 29 -19.85 -7.72 13.63
C ASN A 29 -20.69 -7.79 12.36
N THR A 30 -20.03 -7.67 11.21
CA THR A 30 -20.57 -8.16 9.94
C THR A 30 -19.68 -9.28 9.44
N LYS A 31 -20.12 -10.51 9.68
CA LYS A 31 -19.66 -11.68 8.94
C LYS A 31 -20.26 -11.59 7.54
N ALA A 32 -19.71 -10.70 6.72
CA ALA A 32 -20.09 -10.57 5.32
C ALA A 32 -19.55 -11.77 4.54
N ARG A 33 -20.40 -12.78 4.38
CA ARG A 33 -20.27 -13.78 3.31
C ARG A 33 -20.59 -13.07 2.00
N GLY A 34 -19.56 -12.54 1.35
CA GLY A 34 -19.64 -11.92 0.03
C GLY A 34 -18.46 -12.35 -0.81
N ASN A 35 -18.74 -13.10 -1.88
CA ASN A 35 -17.75 -13.61 -2.82
C ASN A 35 -16.99 -12.45 -3.49
N ALA A 36 -15.71 -12.30 -3.17
CA ALA A 36 -14.77 -11.51 -3.96
C ALA A 36 -13.48 -12.32 -4.13
N SER A 37 -13.61 -13.40 -4.90
CA SER A 37 -12.47 -14.10 -5.51
C SER A 37 -11.86 -13.20 -6.60
N THR A 38 -11.17 -12.15 -6.18
CA THR A 38 -10.12 -11.49 -6.97
C THR A 38 -8.81 -11.60 -6.21
N SER A 39 -8.54 -12.81 -5.69
CA SER A 39 -7.19 -13.20 -5.34
C SER A 39 -6.44 -13.44 -6.64
N GLY A 40 -5.93 -12.35 -7.22
CA GLY A 40 -4.74 -12.46 -8.04
C GLY A 40 -3.70 -13.18 -7.19
N GLN A 41 -3.53 -14.48 -7.43
CA GLN A 41 -2.41 -15.27 -6.92
C GLN A 41 -1.13 -14.78 -7.62
N GLY A 42 -0.83 -13.48 -7.47
CA GLY A 42 0.49 -12.93 -7.73
C GLY A 42 1.47 -13.77 -6.95
N ASN A 43 2.38 -14.38 -7.69
CA ASN A 43 3.29 -15.44 -7.27
C ASN A 43 4.13 -14.91 -6.11
N GLN A 44 3.73 -15.19 -4.86
CA GLN A 44 4.43 -14.73 -3.64
C GLN A 44 5.92 -15.07 -3.67
N ARG A 45 6.27 -16.13 -4.41
CA ARG A 45 7.62 -16.64 -4.65
C ARG A 45 8.61 -15.59 -5.21
N ARG A 46 8.14 -14.48 -5.79
CA ARG A 46 9.00 -13.42 -6.33
C ARG A 46 9.24 -12.25 -5.38
N LEU A 47 8.53 -12.19 -4.25
CA LEU A 47 8.73 -11.11 -3.28
C LEU A 47 9.99 -11.37 -2.46
N LEU A 48 10.85 -10.36 -2.34
CA LEU A 48 11.97 -10.40 -1.41
C LEU A 48 11.55 -10.00 0.00
N PRO A 49 12.30 -10.39 1.05
CA PRO A 49 12.04 -9.97 2.41
C PRO A 49 11.89 -8.45 2.55
N GLY A 50 10.74 -8.00 3.06
CA GLY A 50 10.42 -6.58 3.23
C GLY A 50 9.74 -5.91 2.03
N GLN A 51 9.57 -6.61 0.91
CA GLN A 51 8.78 -6.10 -0.22
C GLN A 51 7.28 -6.40 -0.06
N PHE A 52 6.46 -5.68 -0.80
CA PHE A 52 5.02 -5.90 -0.92
C PHE A 52 4.55 -5.59 -2.34
N LEU A 53 3.48 -6.26 -2.80
CA LEU A 53 2.84 -5.95 -4.08
C LEU A 53 1.67 -5.00 -3.84
N VAL A 54 1.50 -4.06 -4.77
CA VAL A 54 0.37 -3.13 -4.79
C VAL A 54 -0.41 -3.34 -6.07
N GLY A 55 -1.72 -3.57 -5.94
CA GLY A 55 -2.63 -3.77 -7.06
C GLY A 55 -3.10 -2.47 -7.71
N PRO A 56 -3.93 -2.60 -8.77
CA PRO A 56 -4.66 -1.46 -9.32
C PRO A 56 -5.59 -0.82 -8.26
N PRO A 57 -5.96 0.46 -8.43
CA PRO A 57 -6.91 1.10 -7.54
C PRO A 57 -8.29 0.46 -7.67
N HIS A 58 -9.01 0.34 -6.57
CA HIS A 58 -10.39 -0.12 -6.58
C HIS A 58 -11.31 0.94 -7.21
N PRO A 59 -12.29 0.57 -8.07
CA PRO A 59 -13.06 1.54 -8.88
C PRO A 59 -13.89 2.54 -8.05
N VAL A 60 -14.34 2.17 -6.85
CA VAL A 60 -15.17 3.03 -6.00
C VAL A 60 -14.37 3.68 -4.87
N SER A 61 -13.77 2.89 -3.98
CA SER A 61 -12.97 3.40 -2.86
C SER A 61 -11.61 3.99 -3.24
N ASN A 62 -11.09 3.75 -4.46
CA ASN A 62 -9.75 4.15 -4.91
C ASN A 62 -8.56 3.60 -4.09
N ILE A 63 -8.82 2.79 -3.05
CA ILE A 63 -7.79 2.12 -2.25
C ILE A 63 -7.19 0.96 -3.05
N ARG A 64 -5.88 0.79 -2.96
CA ARG A 64 -5.12 -0.27 -3.64
C ARG A 64 -4.99 -1.49 -2.74
N ALA A 65 -5.27 -2.67 -3.29
CA ALA A 65 -5.00 -3.92 -2.59
C ALA A 65 -3.48 -4.08 -2.38
N VAL A 66 -3.07 -4.45 -1.17
CA VAL A 66 -1.66 -4.67 -0.82
C VAL A 66 -1.47 -6.13 -0.41
N LYS A 67 -0.43 -6.77 -0.95
CA LYS A 67 -0.04 -8.13 -0.58
C LYS A 67 1.35 -8.13 0.01
N PHE A 68 1.47 -8.46 1.29
CA PHE A 68 2.74 -8.48 2.01
C PHE A 68 3.52 -9.76 1.71
N TYR A 69 4.86 -9.66 1.78
CA TYR A 69 5.75 -10.81 1.77
C TYR A 69 5.50 -11.70 3.00
N ILE A 70 5.43 -13.01 2.79
CA ILE A 70 5.32 -14.02 3.85
C ILE A 70 6.63 -14.82 3.85
N PRO A 71 7.46 -14.75 4.90
CA PRO A 71 8.65 -15.57 5.01
C PRO A 71 8.30 -17.06 5.14
N PRO A 72 9.15 -17.97 4.61
CA PRO A 72 8.91 -19.40 4.72
C PRO A 72 8.94 -19.91 6.18
N ASP A 73 9.67 -19.23 7.06
CA ASP A 73 9.76 -19.51 8.48
C ASP A 73 9.13 -18.39 9.33
N GLU A 74 7.93 -17.93 8.96
CA GLU A 74 7.20 -16.86 9.65
C GLU A 74 6.96 -17.20 11.13
N THR A 75 7.38 -16.31 12.03
CA THR A 75 7.08 -16.48 13.46
C THR A 75 5.63 -16.12 13.77
N PRO A 76 5.02 -16.65 14.84
CA PRO A 76 3.66 -16.25 15.22
C PRO A 76 3.51 -14.74 15.44
N GLN A 77 4.57 -14.05 15.88
CA GLN A 77 4.56 -12.60 16.10
C GLN A 77 4.62 -11.82 14.78
N GLU A 78 5.44 -12.26 13.82
CA GLU A 78 5.51 -11.68 12.48
C GLU A 78 4.18 -11.84 11.75
N ARG A 79 3.61 -13.05 11.82
CA ARG A 79 2.28 -13.35 11.29
C ARG A 79 1.22 -12.41 11.86
N ARG A 80 1.16 -12.29 13.19
CA ARG A 80 0.19 -11.44 13.87
C ARG A 80 0.34 -9.97 13.49
N TYR A 81 1.58 -9.50 13.27
CA TYR A 81 1.82 -8.14 12.81
C TYR A 81 1.40 -7.94 11.34
N ARG A 82 1.69 -8.91 10.46
CA ARG A 82 1.23 -8.90 9.07
C ARG A 82 -0.29 -8.88 8.97
N GLU A 83 -0.97 -9.76 9.69
CA GLU A 83 -2.45 -9.83 9.72
C GLU A 83 -3.05 -8.49 10.22
N GLN A 84 -2.46 -7.84 11.23
CA GLN A 84 -2.90 -6.51 11.66
C GLN A 84 -2.79 -5.44 10.55
N ARG A 85 -1.75 -5.53 9.70
CA ARG A 85 -1.59 -4.61 8.56
C ARG A 85 -2.57 -4.92 7.44
N GLU A 86 -2.85 -6.19 7.18
CA GLU A 86 -3.87 -6.62 6.21
C GLU A 86 -5.26 -6.15 6.64
N ASP A 87 -5.62 -6.38 7.90
CA ASP A 87 -6.86 -5.88 8.50
C ASP A 87 -6.97 -4.36 8.44
N ALA A 88 -5.85 -3.64 8.62
CA ALA A 88 -5.81 -2.19 8.51
C ALA A 88 -6.17 -1.73 7.10
N VAL A 89 -5.53 -2.31 6.08
CA VAL A 89 -5.82 -2.00 4.67
C VAL A 89 -7.27 -2.32 4.31
N GLN A 90 -7.80 -3.45 4.81
CA GLN A 90 -9.18 -3.85 4.55
C GLN A 90 -10.19 -2.87 5.17
N LYS A 91 -9.99 -2.44 6.40
CA LYS A 91 -10.88 -1.47 7.07
C LYS A 91 -10.81 -0.08 6.44
N ASP A 92 -9.62 0.33 6.00
CA ASP A 92 -9.46 1.59 5.26
C ASP A 92 -10.23 1.51 3.93
N HIS A 93 -10.15 0.37 3.23
CA HIS A 93 -10.93 0.11 2.01
C HIS A 93 -12.45 0.18 2.27
N GLU A 94 -12.95 -0.49 3.31
CA GLU A 94 -14.38 -0.51 3.65
C GLU A 94 -14.92 0.89 3.99
N PHE A 95 -14.16 1.66 4.78
CA PHE A 95 -14.53 3.03 5.13
C PHE A 95 -14.64 3.92 3.88
N TRP A 96 -13.64 3.88 2.99
CA TRP A 96 -13.65 4.70 1.78
C TRP A 96 -14.66 4.21 0.75
N LEU A 97 -14.97 2.91 0.71
CA LEU A 97 -16.02 2.36 -0.13
C LEU A 97 -17.39 2.92 0.27
N ASP A 98 -17.71 2.87 1.57
CA ASP A 98 -18.96 3.41 2.11
C ASP A 98 -19.03 4.93 1.96
N ASN A 99 -17.96 5.66 2.30
CA ASN A 99 -17.90 7.10 2.15
C ASN A 99 -18.15 7.55 0.70
N ASN A 100 -17.46 6.94 -0.26
CA ASN A 100 -17.57 7.35 -1.66
C ASN A 100 -18.95 7.00 -2.23
N ARG A 101 -19.54 5.88 -1.83
CA ARG A 101 -20.93 5.54 -2.21
C ARG A 101 -21.92 6.58 -1.71
N ARG A 102 -21.82 6.98 -0.44
CA ARG A 102 -22.70 8.00 0.14
C ARG A 102 -22.51 9.36 -0.52
N PHE A 103 -21.26 9.71 -0.84
CA PHE A 103 -20.94 10.93 -1.55
C PHE A 103 -21.57 10.95 -2.94
N GLU A 104 -21.39 9.91 -3.76
CA GLU A 104 -22.00 9.85 -5.09
C GLU A 104 -23.54 9.86 -5.02
N GLN A 105 -24.14 9.14 -4.07
CA GLN A 105 -25.59 9.16 -3.86
C GLN A 105 -26.12 10.57 -3.53
N GLY A 106 -25.51 11.24 -2.55
CA GLY A 106 -25.95 12.59 -2.17
C GLY A 106 -25.71 13.61 -3.29
N LYS A 107 -24.65 13.42 -4.08
CA LYS A 107 -24.37 14.26 -5.24
C LYS A 107 -25.44 14.08 -6.33
N GLU A 108 -25.84 12.85 -6.64
CA GLU A 108 -26.94 12.59 -7.58
C GLU A 108 -28.25 13.22 -7.12
N GLU A 109 -28.57 13.13 -5.83
CA GLU A 109 -29.77 13.76 -5.25
C GLU A 109 -29.72 15.29 -5.34
N PHE A 110 -28.56 15.88 -5.08
CA PHE A 110 -28.34 17.32 -5.23
C PHE A 110 -28.50 17.79 -6.68
N GLU A 111 -27.91 17.07 -7.65
CA GLU A 111 -28.02 17.39 -9.08
C GLU A 111 -29.47 17.27 -9.59
N ARG A 112 -30.22 16.25 -9.11
CA ARG A 112 -31.66 16.11 -9.40
C ARG A 112 -32.47 17.27 -8.82
N ALA A 113 -32.18 17.69 -7.58
CA ALA A 113 -32.85 18.80 -6.93
C ALA A 113 -32.53 20.16 -7.59
N ALA A 114 -31.31 20.33 -8.11
CA ALA A 114 -30.88 21.50 -8.87
C ALA A 114 -31.44 21.55 -10.31
N LEU A 115 -32.33 20.62 -10.70
CA LEU A 115 -32.89 20.49 -12.05
C LEU A 115 -31.80 20.44 -13.15
N GLY A 116 -30.63 19.89 -12.83
CA GLY A 116 -29.49 19.83 -13.75
C GLY A 116 -28.81 21.16 -14.05
N LYS A 117 -29.05 22.21 -13.24
CA LYS A 117 -28.37 23.52 -13.34
C LYS A 117 -27.19 23.65 -12.37
N SER A 118 -26.56 22.54 -11.99
CA SER A 118 -25.43 22.52 -11.06
C SER A 118 -24.19 23.18 -11.68
N GLY A 119 -24.04 24.47 -11.41
CA GLY A 119 -22.78 25.19 -11.64
C GLY A 119 -21.72 24.81 -10.60
N VAL A 120 -20.46 25.22 -10.85
CA VAL A 120 -19.34 25.02 -9.92
C VAL A 120 -19.64 25.57 -8.52
N ASP A 121 -20.32 26.71 -8.45
CA ASP A 121 -20.68 27.37 -7.19
C ASP A 121 -21.70 26.54 -6.38
N GLU A 122 -22.69 25.94 -7.04
CA GLU A 122 -23.71 25.12 -6.37
C GLU A 122 -23.12 23.79 -5.86
N LEU A 123 -22.22 23.18 -6.64
CA LEU A 123 -21.52 21.97 -6.21
C LEU A 123 -20.62 22.24 -4.99
N SER A 124 -20.03 23.43 -4.89
CA SER A 124 -19.22 23.83 -3.73
C SER A 124 -20.04 23.87 -2.43
N VAL A 125 -21.31 24.29 -2.50
CA VAL A 125 -22.24 24.29 -1.37
C VAL A 125 -22.53 22.87 -0.92
N TYR A 126 -22.82 21.96 -1.87
CA TYR A 126 -23.01 20.54 -1.58
C TYR A 126 -21.77 19.93 -0.91
N TYR A 127 -20.57 20.19 -1.45
CA TYR A 127 -19.33 19.70 -0.87
C TYR A 127 -19.15 20.13 0.59
N LYS A 128 -19.40 21.40 0.88
CA LYS A 128 -19.29 21.93 2.24
C LYS A 128 -20.28 21.24 3.17
N GLN A 129 -21.54 21.12 2.74
CA GLN A 129 -22.58 20.45 3.52
C GLN A 129 -22.22 18.98 3.80
N TYR A 130 -21.81 18.23 2.78
CA TYR A 130 -21.38 16.84 2.96
C TYR A 130 -20.20 16.72 3.94
N GLN A 131 -19.23 17.62 3.86
CA GLN A 131 -18.09 17.63 4.79
C GLN A 131 -18.52 17.90 6.23
N GLU A 132 -19.43 18.86 6.45
CA GLU A 132 -19.96 19.17 7.79
C GLU A 132 -20.76 17.99 8.36
N GLU A 133 -21.61 17.37 7.56
CA GLU A 133 -22.44 16.22 7.97
C GLU A 133 -21.61 14.95 8.24
N SER A 134 -20.59 14.70 7.41
CA SER A 134 -19.70 13.54 7.55
C SER A 134 -18.56 13.76 8.55
N PHE A 135 -18.36 14.98 9.05
CA PHE A 135 -17.24 15.35 9.92
C PHE A 135 -17.11 14.43 11.14
N GLY A 136 -18.22 14.16 11.83
CA GLY A 136 -18.23 13.29 13.01
C GLY A 136 -17.76 11.86 12.70
N ARG A 137 -18.15 11.33 11.53
CA ARG A 137 -17.75 10.00 11.04
C ARG A 137 -16.27 9.96 10.69
N HIS A 138 -15.77 10.98 9.98
CA HIS A 138 -14.34 11.11 9.67
C HIS A 138 -13.50 11.28 10.92
N LEU A 139 -13.97 12.02 11.91
CA LEU A 139 -13.27 12.17 13.19
C LEU A 139 -13.21 10.84 13.95
N ALA A 140 -14.31 10.08 13.98
CA ALA A 140 -14.33 8.75 14.58
C ALA A 140 -13.37 7.78 13.87
N TYR A 141 -13.37 7.79 12.54
CA TYR A 141 -12.43 7.03 11.72
C TYR A 141 -10.98 7.43 11.98
N ASN A 142 -10.67 8.73 11.98
CA ASN A 142 -9.32 9.23 12.25
C ASN A 142 -8.84 8.82 13.64
N ARG A 143 -9.70 8.92 14.68
CA ARG A 143 -9.39 8.40 16.02
C ARG A 143 -9.09 6.91 16.00
N TYR A 144 -9.89 6.13 15.26
CA TYR A 144 -9.66 4.69 15.08
C TYR A 144 -8.29 4.42 14.43
N VAL A 145 -7.97 5.11 13.33
CA VAL A 145 -6.69 4.96 12.61
C VAL A 145 -5.50 5.29 13.53
N TRP A 146 -5.57 6.40 14.27
CA TRP A 146 -4.53 6.79 15.22
C TRP A 146 -4.33 5.76 16.32
N ARG A 147 -5.43 5.33 16.96
CA ARG A 147 -5.37 4.31 18.02
C ARG A 147 -4.80 2.98 17.50
N ARG A 148 -5.23 2.54 16.32
CA ARG A 148 -4.72 1.33 15.65
C ARG A 148 -3.23 1.46 15.35
N ASN A 149 -2.81 2.56 14.73
CA ASN A 149 -1.42 2.78 14.34
C ASN A 149 -0.48 2.80 15.55
N LEU A 150 -0.90 3.45 16.64
CA LEU A 150 -0.18 3.42 17.92
C LEU A 150 -0.09 2.01 18.50
N ALA A 151 -1.20 1.25 18.47
CA ALA A 151 -1.22 -0.14 18.95
C ALA A 151 -0.32 -1.08 18.13
N MET A 152 -0.08 -0.77 16.85
CA MET A 152 0.77 -1.57 15.96
C MET A 152 2.27 -1.34 16.18
N VAL A 153 2.70 -0.28 16.87
CA VAL A 153 4.14 0.04 17.06
C VAL A 153 4.85 -1.06 17.83
N VAL A 154 4.32 -1.48 18.98
CA VAL A 154 4.92 -2.50 19.85
C VAL A 154 5.09 -3.85 19.12
N PRO A 155 4.04 -4.45 18.50
CA PRO A 155 4.21 -5.70 17.77
C PRO A 155 5.12 -5.54 16.55
N GLY A 156 5.11 -4.38 15.89
CA GLY A 156 6.00 -4.10 14.76
C GLY A 156 7.48 -4.08 15.15
N VAL A 157 7.82 -3.36 16.24
CA VAL A 157 9.18 -3.33 16.79
C VAL A 157 9.62 -4.71 17.23
N ARG A 158 8.74 -5.47 17.90
CA ARG A 158 9.03 -6.83 18.34
C ARG A 158 9.28 -7.79 17.17
N ALA A 159 8.45 -7.74 16.13
CA ALA A 159 8.63 -8.55 14.92
C ALA A 159 9.93 -8.19 14.18
N TRP A 160 10.22 -6.89 14.04
CA TRP A 160 11.47 -6.41 13.46
C TRP A 160 12.70 -6.89 14.24
N TRP A 161 12.68 -6.83 15.57
CA TRP A 161 13.78 -7.29 16.41
C TRP A 161 14.02 -8.80 16.26
N GLN A 162 12.95 -9.60 16.23
CA GLN A 162 13.04 -11.04 16.01
C GLN A 162 13.65 -11.36 14.64
N GLU A 163 13.22 -10.68 13.60
CA GLU A 163 13.76 -10.85 12.26
C GLU A 163 15.25 -10.48 12.19
N VAL A 164 15.67 -9.36 12.79
CA VAL A 164 17.08 -8.94 12.84
C VAL A 164 17.93 -9.97 13.58
N TRP A 165 17.47 -10.46 14.72
CA TRP A 165 18.20 -11.45 15.51
C TRP A 165 18.36 -12.78 14.76
N ARG A 166 17.30 -13.26 14.10
CA ARG A 166 17.35 -14.47 13.26
C ARG A 166 18.25 -14.29 12.04
N ARG A 167 18.20 -13.14 11.36
CA ARG A 167 19.12 -12.82 10.25
C ARG A 167 20.58 -12.88 10.69
N ARG A 168 20.91 -12.37 11.88
CA ARG A 168 22.27 -12.49 12.44
C ARG A 168 22.65 -13.94 12.70
N LYS A 169 21.78 -14.75 13.29
CA LYS A 169 22.01 -16.18 13.49
C LYS A 169 22.22 -16.94 12.18
N ARG A 170 21.43 -16.67 11.13
CA ARG A 170 21.61 -17.29 9.81
C ARG A 170 22.96 -16.97 9.19
N LYS A 171 23.42 -15.71 9.28
CA LYS A 171 24.76 -15.34 8.82
C LYS A 171 25.85 -16.07 9.62
N GLY A 172 25.69 -16.16 10.94
CA GLY A 172 26.61 -16.92 11.80
C GLY A 172 26.66 -18.40 11.45
N GLN A 173 25.51 -19.06 11.23
CA GLN A 173 25.44 -20.46 10.81
C GLN A 173 25.98 -20.68 9.39
N ALA A 174 25.67 -19.80 8.44
CA ALA A 174 26.22 -19.91 7.09
C ALA A 174 27.75 -19.75 7.08
N VAL A 175 28.28 -18.84 7.91
CA VAL A 175 29.73 -18.69 8.12
C VAL A 175 30.31 -19.92 8.83
N ALA A 176 29.62 -20.48 9.83
CA ALA A 176 30.06 -21.68 10.54
C ALA A 176 30.09 -22.91 9.63
N VAL A 177 29.03 -23.14 8.83
CA VAL A 177 28.98 -24.22 7.83
C VAL A 177 30.05 -24.02 6.76
N PHE A 178 30.30 -22.79 6.30
CA PHE A 178 31.41 -22.50 5.39
C PHE A 178 32.79 -22.75 6.03
N SER A 179 32.97 -22.44 7.31
CA SER A 179 34.23 -22.74 8.03
C SER A 179 34.42 -24.22 8.33
N GLU A 180 33.33 -24.97 8.54
CA GLU A 180 33.36 -26.42 8.74
C GLU A 180 33.52 -27.19 7.41
N GLN A 181 33.13 -26.60 6.28
CA GLN A 181 33.36 -27.16 4.94
C GLN A 181 34.83 -27.11 4.46
N GLY A 182 35.79 -26.95 5.37
CA GLY A 182 37.21 -27.22 5.14
C GLY A 182 37.79 -26.56 3.89
N PHE A 183 38.45 -25.41 4.05
CA PHE A 183 39.37 -24.87 3.02
C PHE A 183 40.52 -25.84 2.69
N PHE A 184 40.70 -26.90 3.48
CA PHE A 184 41.75 -27.90 3.37
C PHE A 184 41.29 -29.32 2.97
N ASP A 185 40.00 -29.59 2.72
CA ASP A 185 39.56 -30.91 2.23
C ASP A 185 39.69 -31.03 0.70
N ARG A 186 40.88 -30.72 0.20
CA ARG A 186 41.35 -31.26 -1.08
C ARG A 186 42.42 -32.27 -0.73
N GLU A 187 41.98 -33.44 -0.23
CA GLU A 187 42.86 -34.60 -0.16
C GLU A 187 43.32 -34.94 -1.58
N ASP A 188 44.62 -35.22 -1.66
CA ASP A 188 45.39 -35.52 -2.85
C ASP A 188 44.97 -36.85 -3.48
N ASP A 189 43.85 -36.85 -4.18
CA ASP A 189 43.38 -38.01 -4.93
C ASP A 189 43.90 -37.94 -6.37
N GLY A 190 45.13 -38.41 -6.58
CA GLY A 190 45.62 -38.89 -7.88
C GLY A 190 45.58 -37.86 -9.03
N ALA A 191 46.73 -37.23 -9.26
CA ALA A 191 46.99 -36.37 -10.42
C ALA A 191 46.42 -36.95 -11.74
N PRO A 192 45.49 -36.25 -12.42
CA PRO A 192 45.27 -36.47 -13.84
C PRO A 192 46.42 -35.79 -14.58
N GLU A 193 47.15 -36.63 -15.29
CA GLU A 193 48.23 -36.34 -16.24
C GLU A 193 48.08 -34.96 -16.92
N MET A 194 49.06 -34.09 -16.68
CA MET A 194 49.23 -32.84 -17.42
C MET A 194 49.46 -33.15 -18.91
N HIS A 195 48.42 -32.99 -19.73
CA HIS A 195 48.65 -32.72 -21.14
C HIS A 195 49.18 -31.29 -21.33
N ARG A 196 50.51 -31.18 -21.37
CA ARG A 196 51.24 -30.01 -21.88
C ARG A 196 50.74 -29.71 -23.31
N ARG A 197 50.06 -28.58 -23.50
CA ARG A 197 49.96 -27.96 -24.84
C ARG A 197 51.15 -27.00 -25.02
N PRO A 198 51.84 -27.05 -26.18
CA PRO A 198 52.95 -26.15 -26.45
C PRO A 198 52.44 -24.72 -26.67
N GLY A 199 53.33 -23.77 -26.38
CA GLY A 199 53.00 -22.40 -26.07
C GLY A 199 52.53 -21.52 -27.22
N THR A 200 51.87 -20.43 -26.84
CA THR A 200 51.85 -19.17 -27.57
C THR A 200 52.06 -18.06 -26.55
N ALA A 201 53.22 -17.41 -26.67
CA ALA A 201 53.60 -16.26 -25.89
C ALA A 201 52.79 -15.01 -26.29
N GLY A 202 52.42 -14.23 -25.28
CA GLY A 202 52.30 -12.77 -25.31
C GLY A 202 51.46 -12.09 -26.39
N GLN A 203 50.28 -11.60 -26.01
CA GLN A 203 49.91 -10.22 -26.34
C GLN A 203 48.94 -9.66 -25.29
N GLN A 204 49.30 -8.53 -24.72
CA GLN A 204 48.58 -7.83 -23.67
C GLN A 204 47.32 -7.17 -24.27
N ASP A 205 46.16 -7.45 -23.67
CA ASP A 205 44.84 -6.98 -24.08
C ASP A 205 44.62 -5.53 -23.57
N ALA A 206 45.38 -4.58 -24.13
CA ALA A 206 45.31 -3.15 -23.78
C ALA A 206 44.06 -2.42 -24.33
N GLY A 207 43.22 -3.08 -25.14
CA GLY A 207 42.10 -2.46 -25.87
C GLY A 207 40.73 -2.44 -25.16
N LYS A 208 40.63 -2.87 -23.89
CA LYS A 208 39.35 -2.95 -23.16
C LYS A 208 39.06 -1.77 -22.23
N LEU A 209 40.06 -0.97 -21.87
CA LEU A 209 39.88 0.17 -20.97
C LEU A 209 39.38 1.42 -21.70
N ASP A 210 39.80 1.66 -22.95
CA ASP A 210 39.38 2.86 -23.71
C ASP A 210 37.89 2.88 -24.06
N ARG A 211 37.28 1.72 -24.37
CA ARG A 211 35.84 1.65 -24.67
C ARG A 211 34.94 2.02 -23.50
N ARG A 212 35.43 1.94 -22.26
CA ARG A 212 34.68 2.36 -21.07
C ARG A 212 34.76 3.88 -20.87
N ALA A 213 35.85 4.52 -21.28
CA ALA A 213 36.03 5.97 -21.21
C ALA A 213 35.21 6.71 -22.28
N GLU A 214 35.08 6.15 -23.49
CA GLU A 214 34.28 6.75 -24.55
C GLU A 214 32.77 6.77 -24.24
N LYS A 215 32.27 5.77 -23.50
CA LYS A 215 30.84 5.69 -23.14
C LYS A 215 30.40 6.71 -22.08
N ILE A 216 31.35 7.35 -21.39
CA ILE A 216 31.06 8.37 -20.36
C ILE A 216 30.91 9.77 -20.97
N LYS A 217 31.51 10.02 -22.14
CA LYS A 217 31.42 11.31 -22.83
C LYS A 217 30.12 11.53 -23.62
N SER A 218 29.28 10.50 -23.80
CA SER A 218 28.02 10.63 -24.55
C SER A 218 26.82 11.07 -23.71
N TYR A 219 27.02 11.46 -22.45
CA TYR A 219 25.94 11.82 -21.51
C TYR A 219 26.04 13.24 -20.95
N TYR A 220 26.97 14.06 -21.45
CA TYR A 220 27.06 15.49 -21.15
C TYR A 220 27.24 16.29 -22.44
#